data_AF-A0A2R6ACU0-F1
#
_entry.id   AF-A0A2R6ACU0-F1
#
_cell.length_a   1.000
_cell.length_b   1.000
_cell.length_c   1.000
_cell.angle_alpha   90.00
_cell.angle_beta   90.00
_cell.angle_gamma   90.00
#
_symmetry.space_group_name_H-M   'P 1'
#
loop_
_entity.id
_entity.type
_entity.pdbx_description
1 polymer ?
#
loop_
_entity_poly.entity_id
_entity_poly.type
_entity_poly.pdbx_seq_one_letter_code
_entity_poly.pdbx_strand_id
1 'polypeptide(L)'
;MRTLFVIALLVLLCAFSSLISATTLTVNVSRNYKQAEIVLASNSQLVFTYPENSPTSFVLRSLNYSVAFSVANVPRDSEVFQRFQAYLRSAYSNITLENLSVSFSLHALGNSTELVVSKSVVFSGYATGIFNRTRQTIIGNFAWKSFVIKGPLEIDFEDERFDINSANFMLMAPLLHKGITQFLPLEDLQGTSTINLSSLNTPISEWKRTYDPSTNTTTFSKSVQSVTALNLSLSVNGNVYALRLTYDPSAEISVPGYAIAQGNEIVITKPQSMIDLDLSASIAIALVLIGIGALLYLRRMR
;
A
#
# COMPACT_ATOMS: atom_id res chain seq x y z
N MET A 1 -4.21 -38.29 -23.68
CA MET A 1 -4.07 -37.88 -22.26
C MET A 1 -3.40 -36.51 -22.08
N ARG A 2 -2.29 -36.21 -22.78
CA ARG A 2 -1.58 -34.91 -22.67
C ARG A 2 -2.43 -33.67 -22.98
N THR A 3 -3.26 -33.70 -24.02
CA THR A 3 -4.17 -32.60 -24.40
C THR A 3 -5.32 -32.39 -23.41
N LEU A 4 -5.79 -33.46 -22.76
CA LEU A 4 -6.83 -33.38 -21.72
C LEU A 4 -6.32 -32.74 -20.42
N PHE A 5 -5.04 -32.96 -20.08
CA PHE A 5 -4.40 -32.34 -18.91
C PHE A 5 -4.21 -30.83 -19.13
N VAL A 6 -3.74 -30.42 -20.31
CA VAL A 6 -3.56 -29.00 -20.67
C VAL A 6 -4.90 -28.25 -20.74
N ILE A 7 -5.96 -28.88 -21.27
CA ILE A 7 -7.32 -28.30 -21.29
C ILE A 7 -7.91 -28.24 -19.88
N ALA A 8 -7.75 -29.27 -19.06
CA ALA A 8 -8.18 -29.26 -17.66
C ALA A 8 -7.45 -28.19 -16.83
N LEU A 9 -6.19 -27.89 -17.16
CA LEU A 9 -5.33 -26.90 -16.51
C LEU A 9 -5.60 -25.45 -16.96
N LEU A 10 -5.99 -25.25 -18.22
CA LEU A 10 -6.52 -23.98 -18.74
C LEU A 10 -7.89 -23.65 -18.12
N VAL A 11 -8.72 -24.68 -17.94
CA VAL A 11 -9.93 -24.63 -17.10
C VAL A 11 -9.58 -24.36 -15.62
N LEU A 12 -8.42 -24.85 -15.16
CA LEU A 12 -7.86 -24.72 -13.79
C LEU A 12 -7.29 -23.33 -13.46
N LEU A 13 -7.22 -22.40 -14.40
CA LEU A 13 -6.73 -21.05 -14.12
C LEU A 13 -7.86 -20.03 -14.11
N CYS A 14 -8.98 -20.40 -14.73
CA CYS A 14 -10.06 -19.49 -15.01
C CYS A 14 -11.35 -19.91 -14.26
N ALA A 15 -11.40 -21.01 -13.51
CA ALA A 15 -12.55 -21.24 -12.62
C ALA A 15 -12.52 -20.26 -11.42
N PHE A 16 -13.39 -19.25 -11.50
CA PHE A 16 -13.70 -18.20 -10.52
C PHE A 16 -12.56 -17.84 -9.57
N SER A 17 -11.47 -17.31 -10.11
CA SER A 17 -10.38 -16.84 -9.29
C SER A 17 -10.40 -15.32 -9.13
N SER A 18 -10.61 -14.87 -7.89
CA SER A 18 -10.37 -13.50 -7.48
C SER A 18 -9.00 -13.44 -6.81
N LEU A 19 -8.06 -12.76 -7.45
CA LEU A 19 -6.85 -12.27 -6.82
C LEU A 19 -7.17 -10.91 -6.21
N ILE A 20 -7.34 -10.84 -4.89
CA ILE A 20 -7.51 -9.58 -4.16
C ILE A 20 -6.16 -9.20 -3.58
N SER A 21 -5.68 -7.99 -3.86
CA SER A 21 -4.41 -7.51 -3.35
C SER A 21 -4.56 -6.16 -2.65
N ALA A 22 -4.40 -6.14 -1.34
CA ALA A 22 -4.35 -4.91 -0.56
C ALA A 22 -2.90 -4.43 -0.49
N THR A 23 -2.63 -3.22 -1.00
CA THR A 23 -1.29 -2.60 -0.89
C THR A 23 -1.39 -1.34 -0.04
N THR A 24 -0.66 -1.30 1.07
CA THR A 24 -0.69 -0.18 2.03
C THR A 24 0.69 0.46 2.13
N LEU A 25 0.74 1.79 1.98
CA LEU A 25 1.94 2.59 2.23
C LEU A 25 1.75 3.40 3.52
N THR A 26 2.60 3.19 4.51
CA THR A 26 2.63 3.98 5.74
C THR A 26 3.94 4.73 5.81
N VAL A 27 3.87 6.04 6.03
CA VAL A 27 5.04 6.91 6.17
C VAL A 27 4.96 7.65 7.50
N ASN A 28 5.91 7.38 8.40
CA ASN A 28 6.00 8.05 9.69
C ASN A 28 7.23 8.94 9.72
N VAL A 29 7.01 10.25 9.75
CA VAL A 29 8.10 11.23 9.78
C VAL A 29 8.57 11.41 11.22
N SER A 30 9.88 11.31 11.44
CA SER A 30 10.48 11.54 12.74
C SER A 30 10.32 13.00 13.20
N ARG A 31 10.28 13.22 14.52
CA ARG A 31 10.11 14.56 15.14
C ARG A 31 11.16 15.59 14.74
N ASN A 32 12.34 15.15 14.31
CA ASN A 32 13.41 16.05 13.86
C ASN A 32 13.37 16.33 12.35
N TYR A 33 12.42 15.73 11.62
CA TYR A 33 12.24 15.81 10.16
C TYR A 33 13.45 15.39 9.33
N LYS A 34 14.44 14.70 9.93
CA LYS A 34 15.63 14.24 9.22
C LYS A 34 15.40 12.92 8.51
N GLN A 35 14.48 12.12 9.05
CA GLN A 35 14.22 10.76 8.60
C GLN A 35 12.70 10.49 8.59
N ALA A 36 12.27 9.64 7.68
CA ALA A 36 10.95 9.03 7.73
C ALA A 36 11.09 7.51 7.67
N GLU A 37 10.30 6.82 8.46
CA GLU A 37 10.06 5.40 8.29
C GLU A 37 9.05 5.21 7.15
N ILE A 38 9.36 4.30 6.24
CA ILE A 38 8.50 3.92 5.11
C ILE A 38 8.22 2.43 5.28
N VAL A 39 6.95 2.09 5.39
CA VAL A 39 6.47 0.71 5.43
C VAL A 39 5.51 0.49 4.26
N LEU A 40 5.83 -0.47 3.42
CA LEU A 40 5.00 -0.88 2.29
C LEU A 40 4.61 -2.34 2.51
N ALA A 41 3.32 -2.59 2.71
CA ALA A 41 2.79 -3.95 2.77
C ALA A 41 1.95 -4.24 1.53
N SER A 42 2.09 -5.43 0.97
CA SER A 42 1.29 -5.95 -0.14
C SER A 42 0.82 -7.35 0.24
N ASN A 43 -0.47 -7.51 0.41
CA ASN A 43 -1.11 -8.79 0.73
C ASN A 43 -1.99 -9.18 -0.44
N SER A 44 -1.65 -10.26 -1.13
CA SER A 44 -2.40 -10.78 -2.26
C SER A 44 -2.97 -12.16 -1.93
N GLN A 45 -4.22 -12.43 -2.29
CA GLN A 45 -4.84 -13.74 -2.13
C GLN A 45 -5.49 -14.15 -3.45
N LEU A 46 -5.07 -15.29 -3.99
CA LEU A 46 -5.68 -15.97 -5.13
C LEU A 46 -6.51 -17.12 -4.59
N VAL A 47 -7.81 -17.08 -4.82
CA VAL A 47 -8.67 -18.25 -4.59
C VAL A 47 -8.92 -18.89 -5.94
N PHE A 48 -8.79 -20.19 -6.05
CA PHE A 48 -9.08 -20.95 -7.26
C PHE A 48 -10.10 -22.04 -6.92
N THR A 49 -11.28 -22.03 -7.54
CA THR A 49 -12.37 -22.96 -7.20
C THR A 49 -12.54 -24.01 -8.29
N TYR A 50 -12.92 -25.22 -7.94
CA TYR A 50 -13.07 -26.34 -8.88
C TYR A 50 -14.09 -27.37 -8.39
N PRO A 51 -14.72 -28.13 -9.30
CA PRO A 51 -15.66 -29.18 -8.91
C PRO A 51 -14.98 -30.28 -8.09
N GLU A 52 -15.68 -30.77 -7.07
CA GLU A 52 -15.29 -31.95 -6.32
C GLU A 52 -15.16 -33.17 -7.24
N ASN A 53 -14.20 -34.06 -6.96
CA ASN A 53 -13.92 -35.27 -7.75
C ASN A 53 -13.53 -35.02 -9.22
N SER A 54 -13.25 -33.78 -9.61
CA SER A 54 -12.64 -33.48 -10.91
C SER A 54 -11.16 -33.90 -10.95
N PRO A 55 -10.55 -34.11 -12.14
CA PRO A 55 -9.10 -34.30 -12.26
C PRO A 55 -8.30 -33.22 -11.52
N THR A 56 -8.77 -31.97 -11.60
CA THR A 56 -8.25 -30.82 -10.86
C THR A 56 -8.28 -31.02 -9.34
N SER A 57 -9.42 -31.46 -8.80
CA SER A 57 -9.56 -31.78 -7.38
C SER A 57 -8.57 -32.84 -6.93
N PHE A 58 -8.42 -33.94 -7.69
CA PHE A 58 -7.45 -34.98 -7.37
C PHE A 58 -6.00 -34.47 -7.35
N VAL A 59 -5.66 -33.58 -8.29
CA VAL A 59 -4.33 -32.99 -8.38
C VAL A 59 -4.09 -31.96 -7.28
N LEU A 60 -5.07 -31.15 -6.87
CA LEU A 60 -4.84 -30.01 -5.97
C LEU A 60 -5.19 -30.26 -4.51
N ARG A 61 -6.09 -31.21 -4.19
CA ARG A 61 -6.59 -31.47 -2.81
C ARG A 61 -5.56 -31.81 -1.73
N SER A 62 -4.34 -32.16 -2.14
CA SER A 62 -3.22 -32.47 -1.23
C SER A 62 -2.10 -31.43 -1.33
N LEU A 63 -2.31 -30.33 -2.04
CA LEU A 63 -1.31 -29.28 -2.20
C LEU A 63 -1.24 -28.52 -0.88
N ASN A 64 -0.06 -28.56 -0.26
CA ASN A 64 0.29 -27.76 0.89
C ASN A 64 1.70 -27.25 0.65
N TYR A 65 1.83 -25.94 0.45
CA TYR A 65 3.09 -25.28 0.18
C TYR A 65 3.18 -24.04 1.06
N SER A 66 4.34 -23.83 1.66
CA SER A 66 4.57 -22.70 2.55
C SER A 66 6.05 -22.33 2.51
N VAL A 67 6.33 -21.07 2.22
CA VAL A 67 7.65 -20.47 2.37
C VAL A 67 7.49 -19.11 3.04
N ALA A 68 8.36 -18.81 4.00
CA ALA A 68 8.38 -17.51 4.65
C ALA A 68 9.82 -17.17 5.06
N PHE A 69 10.22 -15.92 4.82
CA PHE A 69 11.53 -15.42 5.21
C PHE A 69 11.47 -13.94 5.54
N SER A 70 12.49 -13.48 6.27
CA SER A 70 12.70 -12.07 6.54
C SER A 70 14.18 -11.75 6.42
N VAL A 71 14.50 -10.77 5.58
CA VAL A 71 15.86 -10.26 5.37
C VAL A 71 15.93 -8.86 5.93
N ALA A 72 16.61 -8.71 7.06
CA ALA A 72 16.91 -7.41 7.64
C ALA A 72 18.16 -6.81 7.00
N ASN A 73 18.19 -5.48 6.85
CA ASN A 73 19.33 -4.74 6.29
C ASN A 73 19.80 -5.29 4.93
N VAL A 74 18.86 -5.43 4.00
CA VAL A 74 19.12 -5.80 2.60
C VAL A 74 20.34 -5.01 2.06
N PRO A 75 21.36 -5.68 1.49
CA PRO A 75 22.57 -5.03 1.02
C PRO A 75 22.28 -3.87 0.06
N ARG A 76 22.99 -2.75 0.22
CA ARG A 76 22.73 -1.53 -0.56
C ARG A 76 23.00 -1.72 -2.05
N ASP A 77 23.88 -2.63 -2.43
CA ASP A 77 24.23 -3.01 -3.79
C ASP A 77 23.31 -4.09 -4.39
N SER A 78 22.41 -4.68 -3.60
CA SER A 78 21.41 -5.63 -4.10
C SER A 78 20.43 -4.97 -5.07
N GLU A 79 19.91 -5.77 -6.00
CA GLU A 79 18.91 -5.32 -6.97
C GLU A 79 17.66 -4.75 -6.30
N VAL A 80 17.19 -5.38 -5.23
CA VAL A 80 15.99 -4.93 -4.50
C VAL A 80 16.18 -3.55 -3.90
N PHE A 81 17.31 -3.32 -3.23
CA PHE A 81 17.62 -2.02 -2.64
C PHE A 81 17.73 -0.94 -3.72
N GLN A 82 18.49 -1.22 -4.78
CA GLN A 82 18.72 -0.27 -5.87
C GLN A 82 17.43 0.08 -6.62
N ARG A 83 16.57 -0.91 -6.91
CA ARG A 83 15.26 -0.67 -7.54
C ARG A 83 14.36 0.17 -6.65
N PHE A 84 14.24 -0.16 -5.36
CA PHE A 84 13.41 0.62 -4.43
C PHE A 84 13.91 2.07 -4.33
N GLN A 85 15.23 2.26 -4.18
CA GLN A 85 15.88 3.57 -4.19
C GLN A 85 15.63 4.34 -5.49
N ALA A 86 15.70 3.68 -6.65
CA ALA A 86 15.45 4.29 -7.95
C ALA A 86 14.00 4.77 -8.09
N TYR A 87 13.02 4.00 -7.61
CA TYR A 87 11.62 4.43 -7.62
C TYR A 87 11.41 5.69 -6.78
N LEU A 88 11.92 5.69 -5.55
CA LEU A 88 11.83 6.87 -4.68
C LEU A 88 12.44 8.11 -5.37
N ARG A 89 13.62 7.96 -5.99
CA ARG A 89 14.33 9.06 -6.68
C ARG A 89 13.71 9.49 -8.00
N SER A 90 12.98 8.63 -8.69
CA SER A 90 12.37 8.96 -9.99
C SER A 90 11.37 10.12 -9.90
N ALA A 91 10.69 10.26 -8.75
CA ALA A 91 9.75 11.34 -8.49
C ALA A 91 10.36 12.48 -7.65
N TYR A 92 11.35 12.18 -6.82
CA TYR A 92 12.04 13.18 -6.00
C TYR A 92 13.50 12.79 -5.74
N SER A 93 14.44 13.37 -6.50
CA SER A 93 15.84 12.94 -6.53
C SER A 93 16.61 13.06 -5.21
N ASN A 94 16.17 13.91 -4.28
CA ASN A 94 16.87 14.15 -3.01
C ASN A 94 16.61 13.06 -1.96
N ILE A 95 15.58 12.22 -2.14
CA ILE A 95 15.31 11.14 -1.19
C ILE A 95 16.42 10.08 -1.25
N THR A 96 16.86 9.64 -0.07
CA THR A 96 17.88 8.59 0.06
C THR A 96 17.40 7.55 1.04
N LEU A 97 17.40 6.29 0.61
CA LEU A 97 17.09 5.13 1.43
C LEU A 97 18.32 4.81 2.28
N GLU A 98 18.17 4.73 3.59
CA GLU A 98 19.25 4.44 4.52
C GLU A 98 19.40 2.94 4.75
N ASN A 99 18.28 2.25 4.91
CA ASN A 99 18.20 0.81 5.07
C ASN A 99 16.88 0.28 4.49
N LEU A 100 16.84 -1.02 4.28
CA LEU A 100 15.68 -1.74 3.81
C LEU A 100 15.65 -3.11 4.48
N SER A 101 14.48 -3.52 4.93
CA SER A 101 14.19 -4.88 5.37
C SER A 101 13.01 -5.38 4.56
N VAL A 102 13.01 -6.67 4.25
CA VAL A 102 11.94 -7.31 3.47
C VAL A 102 11.49 -8.56 4.18
N SER A 103 10.18 -8.67 4.42
CA SER A 103 9.54 -9.89 4.88
C SER A 103 8.64 -10.42 3.77
N PHE A 104 8.70 -11.72 3.54
CA PHE A 104 7.94 -12.41 2.51
C PHE A 104 7.30 -13.66 3.10
N SER A 105 6.07 -13.94 2.71
CA SER A 105 5.43 -15.23 2.94
C SER A 105 4.54 -15.61 1.76
N LEU A 106 4.60 -16.87 1.35
CA LEU A 106 3.73 -17.46 0.35
C LEU A 106 3.20 -18.79 0.88
N HIS A 107 1.89 -18.89 0.99
CA HIS A 107 1.18 -20.07 1.46
C HIS A 107 0.19 -20.52 0.40
N ALA A 108 0.12 -21.81 0.12
CA ALA A 108 -0.87 -22.38 -0.78
C ALA A 108 -1.45 -23.66 -0.17
N LEU A 109 -2.78 -23.71 -0.09
CA LEU A 109 -3.52 -24.83 0.47
C LEU A 109 -4.65 -25.23 -0.47
N GLY A 110 -4.62 -26.46 -0.96
CA GLY A 110 -5.67 -27.06 -1.76
C GLY A 110 -6.50 -28.05 -0.97
N ASN A 111 -7.82 -28.04 -1.18
CA ASN A 111 -8.79 -29.00 -0.66
C ASN A 111 -9.58 -29.66 -1.82
N SER A 112 -10.69 -30.33 -1.54
CA SER A 112 -11.46 -31.03 -2.58
C SER A 112 -12.16 -30.11 -3.59
N THR A 113 -12.33 -28.82 -3.30
CA THR A 113 -13.07 -27.86 -4.14
C THR A 113 -12.35 -26.54 -4.39
N GLU A 114 -11.27 -26.25 -3.67
CA GLU A 114 -10.62 -24.94 -3.69
C GLU A 114 -9.11 -25.04 -3.45
N LEU A 115 -8.35 -24.17 -4.12
CA LEU A 115 -6.96 -23.85 -3.85
C LEU A 115 -6.88 -22.39 -3.46
N VAL A 116 -6.39 -22.11 -2.26
CA VAL A 116 -6.14 -20.75 -1.78
C VAL A 116 -4.64 -20.52 -1.75
N VAL A 117 -4.16 -19.50 -2.46
CA VAL A 117 -2.78 -19.02 -2.42
C VAL A 117 -2.75 -17.63 -1.81
N SER A 118 -2.03 -17.45 -0.72
CA SER A 118 -1.87 -16.18 0.00
C SER A 118 -0.41 -15.76 -0.05
N LYS A 119 -0.15 -14.53 -0.48
CA LYS A 119 1.17 -13.90 -0.54
C LYS A 119 1.17 -12.64 0.31
N SER A 120 2.19 -12.46 1.13
CA SER A 120 2.45 -11.22 1.85
C SER A 120 3.87 -10.77 1.58
N VAL A 121 4.03 -9.48 1.29
CA VAL A 121 5.32 -8.83 1.11
C VAL A 121 5.32 -7.55 1.92
N VAL A 122 6.30 -7.36 2.79
CA VAL A 122 6.45 -6.14 3.59
C VAL A 122 7.85 -5.60 3.41
N PHE A 123 7.96 -4.38 2.87
CA PHE A 123 9.18 -3.59 2.91
C PHE A 123 9.09 -2.64 4.09
N SER A 124 10.16 -2.53 4.87
CA SER A 124 10.29 -1.51 5.90
C SER A 124 11.68 -0.90 5.84
N GLY A 125 11.78 0.40 5.99
CA GLY A 125 13.07 1.07 5.94
C GLY A 125 12.96 2.53 6.30
N TYR A 126 14.11 3.15 6.46
CA TYR A 126 14.22 4.57 6.72
C TYR A 126 14.73 5.31 5.50
N ALA A 127 14.15 6.47 5.23
CA ALA A 127 14.61 7.37 4.19
C ALA A 127 14.90 8.78 4.75
N THR A 128 15.89 9.43 4.18
CA THR A 128 16.31 10.81 4.48
C THR A 128 16.10 11.70 3.25
N GLY A 129 16.27 13.00 3.43
CA GLY A 129 16.19 13.98 2.33
C GLY A 129 14.76 14.36 1.90
N ILE A 130 13.71 13.80 2.52
CA ILE A 130 12.30 14.10 2.22
C ILE A 130 11.94 15.56 2.56
N PHE A 131 12.49 16.07 3.68
CA PHE A 131 12.20 17.41 4.16
C PHE A 131 13.37 18.36 3.92
N ASN A 132 13.03 19.56 3.47
CA ASN A 132 13.93 20.70 3.44
C ASN A 132 13.49 21.71 4.52
N ARG A 133 14.46 22.19 5.30
CA ARG A 133 14.24 23.19 6.34
C ARG A 133 14.86 24.51 5.92
N THR A 134 14.02 25.52 5.74
CA THR A 134 14.46 26.91 5.60
C THR A 134 14.39 27.60 6.97
N ARG A 135 14.79 28.88 7.05
CA ARG A 135 14.72 29.67 8.28
C ARG A 135 13.29 29.87 8.79
N GLN A 136 12.28 29.72 7.94
CA GLN A 136 10.88 30.06 8.25
C GLN A 136 9.91 28.88 8.07
N THR A 137 10.26 27.88 7.27
CA THR A 137 9.34 26.78 6.91
C THR A 137 10.06 25.43 6.85
N ILE A 138 9.32 24.37 7.18
CA ILE A 138 9.72 22.98 6.96
C ILE A 138 8.77 22.44 5.90
N ILE A 139 9.32 21.97 4.77
CA ILE A 139 8.56 21.50 3.61
C ILE A 139 9.05 20.10 3.27
N GLY A 140 8.13 19.12 3.25
CA GLY A 140 8.40 17.75 2.83
C GLY A 140 7.79 17.47 1.46
N ASN A 141 8.54 16.84 0.56
CA ASN A 141 8.05 16.46 -0.76
C ASN A 141 7.74 14.97 -0.82
N PHE A 142 6.51 14.63 -1.20
CA PHE A 142 5.99 13.27 -1.22
C PHE A 142 5.49 12.87 -2.62
N ALA A 143 6.03 13.47 -3.68
CA ALA A 143 5.71 13.08 -5.06
C ALA A 143 6.00 11.59 -5.33
N TRP A 144 6.93 10.99 -4.56
CA TRP A 144 7.33 9.59 -4.64
C TRP A 144 6.31 8.59 -4.06
N LYS A 145 5.22 9.05 -3.42
CA LYS A 145 4.22 8.18 -2.76
C LYS A 145 3.45 7.23 -3.69
N SER A 146 3.43 7.52 -4.99
CA SER A 146 2.69 6.76 -6.00
C SER A 146 3.65 6.17 -7.02
N PHE A 147 3.79 4.85 -7.03
CA PHE A 147 4.69 4.14 -7.94
C PHE A 147 4.17 2.72 -8.25
N VAL A 148 4.79 2.11 -9.25
CA VAL A 148 4.64 0.68 -9.57
C VAL A 148 6.03 0.09 -9.65
N ILE A 149 6.26 -0.99 -8.91
CA ILE A 149 7.49 -1.77 -9.07
C ILE A 149 7.29 -2.63 -10.31
N LYS A 150 7.95 -2.30 -11.42
CA LYS A 150 7.83 -3.04 -12.69
C LYS A 150 8.87 -4.14 -12.78
N GLY A 151 8.45 -5.29 -13.32
CA GLY A 151 9.31 -6.45 -13.52
C GLY A 151 9.58 -7.26 -12.24
N PRO A 152 10.43 -8.28 -12.36
CA PRO A 152 10.77 -9.16 -11.23
C PRO A 152 11.51 -8.38 -10.15
N LEU A 153 11.28 -8.76 -8.91
CA LEU A 153 12.02 -8.28 -7.74
C LEU A 153 12.53 -9.50 -6.99
N GLU A 154 13.75 -9.93 -7.32
CA GLU A 154 14.32 -11.18 -6.83
C GLU A 154 15.01 -10.99 -5.48
N ILE A 155 14.73 -11.87 -4.53
CA ILE A 155 15.49 -12.02 -3.29
C ILE A 155 16.10 -13.42 -3.25
N ASP A 156 17.41 -13.47 -3.00
CA ASP A 156 18.11 -14.72 -2.70
C ASP A 156 17.81 -15.14 -1.25
N PHE A 157 17.33 -16.37 -1.06
CA PHE A 157 17.10 -16.97 0.25
C PHE A 157 17.35 -18.49 0.17
N GLU A 158 18.20 -19.03 1.04
CA GLU A 158 18.54 -20.47 1.09
C GLU A 158 18.91 -21.07 -0.29
N ASP A 159 19.78 -20.39 -1.03
CA ASP A 159 20.25 -20.75 -2.38
C ASP A 159 19.16 -20.73 -3.49
N GLU A 160 17.94 -20.27 -3.16
CA GLU A 160 16.85 -20.07 -4.10
C GLU A 160 16.56 -18.59 -4.36
N ARG A 161 15.99 -18.29 -5.53
CA ARG A 161 15.55 -16.95 -5.92
C ARG A 161 14.04 -16.84 -5.91
N PHE A 162 13.55 -15.89 -5.13
CA PHE A 162 12.12 -15.61 -4.99
C PHE A 162 11.77 -14.28 -5.64
N ASP A 163 10.94 -14.31 -6.69
CA ASP A 163 10.35 -13.08 -7.23
C ASP A 163 9.13 -12.67 -6.39
N ILE A 164 9.36 -11.73 -5.48
CA ILE A 164 8.33 -11.29 -4.52
C ILE A 164 7.28 -10.37 -5.17
N ASN A 165 7.55 -9.81 -6.35
CA ASN A 165 6.67 -8.85 -7.02
C ASN A 165 5.81 -9.46 -8.14
N SER A 166 5.97 -10.74 -8.47
CA SER A 166 5.26 -11.36 -9.59
C SER A 166 3.98 -12.09 -9.18
N ALA A 167 2.91 -11.87 -9.96
CA ALA A 167 1.69 -12.67 -9.90
C ALA A 167 1.90 -14.08 -10.49
N ASN A 168 2.77 -14.20 -11.50
CA ASN A 168 3.15 -15.49 -12.05
C ASN A 168 3.88 -16.35 -11.01
N PHE A 169 4.84 -15.78 -10.28
CA PHE A 169 5.58 -16.51 -9.24
C PHE A 169 4.63 -17.03 -8.14
N MET A 170 3.70 -16.17 -7.69
CA MET A 170 2.68 -16.54 -6.70
C MET A 170 1.90 -17.80 -7.11
N LEU A 171 1.53 -17.88 -8.38
CA LEU A 171 0.76 -19.01 -8.91
C LEU A 171 1.63 -20.24 -9.18
N MET A 172 2.83 -20.06 -9.75
CA MET A 172 3.66 -21.16 -10.26
C MET A 172 4.45 -21.86 -9.16
N ALA A 173 4.97 -21.16 -8.15
CA ALA A 173 5.85 -21.77 -7.15
C ALA A 173 5.19 -22.97 -6.41
N PRO A 174 3.93 -22.88 -5.93
CA PRO A 174 3.27 -24.03 -5.29
C PRO A 174 3.03 -25.21 -6.24
N LEU A 175 2.78 -24.93 -7.52
CA LEU A 175 2.48 -25.95 -8.52
C LEU A 175 3.75 -26.68 -8.97
N LEU A 176 4.84 -25.94 -9.18
CA LEU A 176 6.17 -26.48 -9.46
C LEU A 176 6.66 -27.35 -8.30
N HIS A 177 6.45 -26.93 -7.06
CA HIS A 177 6.76 -27.75 -5.87
C HIS A 177 6.03 -29.09 -5.87
N LYS A 178 4.81 -29.14 -6.41
CA LYS A 178 4.03 -30.37 -6.58
C LYS A 178 4.45 -31.20 -7.80
N GLY A 179 5.54 -30.82 -8.47
CA GLY A 179 6.03 -31.48 -9.69
C GLY A 179 5.19 -31.20 -10.92
N ILE A 180 4.28 -30.22 -10.86
CA ILE A 180 3.45 -29.83 -11.99
C ILE A 180 4.27 -28.84 -12.83
N THR A 181 4.86 -29.31 -13.91
CA THR A 181 5.81 -28.53 -14.75
C THR A 181 5.28 -28.22 -16.15
N GLN A 182 4.15 -28.80 -16.54
CA GLN A 182 3.58 -28.68 -17.89
C GLN A 182 2.55 -27.54 -17.98
N PHE A 183 2.94 -26.35 -17.55
CA PHE A 183 2.12 -25.14 -17.68
C PHE A 183 2.46 -24.37 -18.95
N LEU A 184 1.45 -23.78 -19.58
CA LEU A 184 1.68 -22.75 -20.59
C LEU A 184 2.24 -21.51 -19.87
N PRO A 185 3.30 -20.86 -20.41
CA PRO A 185 3.72 -19.56 -19.92
C PRO A 185 2.55 -18.59 -20.12
N LEU A 186 1.93 -18.15 -19.01
CA LEU A 186 0.99 -17.04 -19.06
C LEU A 186 1.83 -15.76 -19.18
N GLU A 187 2.18 -15.40 -20.42
CA GLU A 187 2.94 -14.19 -20.72
C GLU A 187 2.31 -12.95 -20.05
N ASP A 188 0.98 -12.89 -20.01
CA ASP A 188 0.23 -11.83 -19.34
C ASP A 188 0.48 -11.74 -17.82
N LEU A 189 0.75 -12.88 -17.13
CA LEU A 189 1.08 -12.88 -15.71
C LEU A 189 2.55 -12.54 -15.44
N GLN A 190 3.46 -12.78 -16.39
CA GLN A 190 4.89 -12.49 -16.20
C GLN A 190 5.16 -10.99 -16.05
N GLY A 191 4.36 -10.14 -16.69
CA GLY A 191 4.46 -8.69 -16.57
C GLY A 191 3.64 -8.08 -15.42
N THR A 192 2.85 -8.88 -14.70
CA THR A 192 1.87 -8.37 -13.73
C THR A 192 2.47 -8.25 -12.34
N SER A 193 2.78 -7.00 -11.96
CA SER A 193 3.32 -6.64 -10.65
C SER A 193 2.25 -6.62 -9.57
N THR A 194 2.50 -7.28 -8.45
CA THR A 194 1.59 -7.32 -7.29
C THR A 194 1.71 -6.10 -6.37
N ILE A 195 2.77 -5.31 -6.54
CA ILE A 195 3.00 -4.09 -5.78
C ILE A 195 2.71 -2.89 -6.69
N ASN A 196 1.54 -2.27 -6.49
CA ASN A 196 1.07 -1.16 -7.31
C ASN A 196 0.36 -0.10 -6.47
N LEU A 197 0.93 1.11 -6.44
CA LEU A 197 0.39 2.30 -5.79
C LEU A 197 0.10 3.43 -6.78
N SER A 198 0.03 3.17 -8.09
CA SER A 198 -0.12 4.22 -9.10
C SER A 198 -1.45 4.97 -9.00
N SER A 199 -2.50 4.35 -8.46
CA SER A 199 -3.80 5.01 -8.24
C SER A 199 -3.79 6.04 -7.10
N LEU A 200 -2.70 6.12 -6.33
CA LEU A 200 -2.45 7.15 -5.33
C LEU A 200 -1.81 8.43 -5.91
N ASN A 201 -1.74 8.56 -7.24
CA ASN A 201 -1.10 9.70 -7.93
C ASN A 201 -1.84 11.05 -7.76
N THR A 202 -2.98 11.10 -7.06
CA THR A 202 -3.58 12.41 -6.76
C THR A 202 -2.70 13.19 -5.77
N PRO A 203 -2.69 14.53 -5.86
CA PRO A 203 -2.00 15.39 -4.91
C PRO A 203 -2.38 15.09 -3.45
N ILE A 204 -1.43 15.24 -2.51
CA ILE A 204 -1.70 15.11 -1.06
C ILE A 204 -2.70 16.17 -0.59
N SER A 205 -2.74 17.34 -1.22
CA SER A 205 -3.76 18.37 -0.91
C SER A 205 -5.21 17.90 -1.09
N GLU A 206 -5.44 16.82 -1.85
CA GLU A 206 -6.76 16.20 -2.03
C GLU A 206 -6.99 14.99 -1.10
N TRP A 207 -5.98 14.59 -0.32
CA TRP A 207 -6.10 13.48 0.62
C TRP A 207 -6.86 13.93 1.87
N LYS A 208 -7.48 12.97 2.57
CA LYS A 208 -8.13 13.25 3.85
C LYS A 208 -7.05 13.63 4.86
N ARG A 209 -7.20 14.81 5.46
CA ARG A 209 -6.29 15.34 6.48
C ARG A 209 -6.96 15.30 7.86
N THR A 210 -6.26 14.79 8.86
CA THR A 210 -6.66 14.83 10.27
C THR A 210 -5.52 15.35 11.11
N TYR A 211 -5.80 16.25 12.06
CA TYR A 211 -4.83 16.72 13.05
C TYR A 211 -5.27 16.24 14.43
N ASP A 212 -4.35 15.58 15.14
CA ASP A 212 -4.53 15.19 16.53
C ASP A 212 -3.70 16.11 17.44
N PRO A 213 -4.36 16.99 18.22
CA PRO A 213 -3.67 17.89 19.15
C PRO A 213 -2.94 17.17 20.29
N SER A 214 -3.39 15.97 20.68
CA SER A 214 -2.84 15.25 21.83
C SER A 214 -1.45 14.66 21.52
N THR A 215 -1.29 14.15 20.31
CA THR A 215 -0.01 13.64 19.78
C THR A 215 0.75 14.69 18.97
N ASN A 216 0.15 15.87 18.75
CA ASN A 216 0.65 16.93 17.86
C ASN A 216 1.09 16.37 16.52
N THR A 217 0.21 15.61 15.86
CA THR A 217 0.50 14.91 14.60
C THR A 217 -0.58 15.23 13.58
N THR A 218 -0.17 15.53 12.34
CA THR A 218 -1.07 15.63 11.20
C THR A 218 -0.91 14.38 10.33
N THR A 219 -2.02 13.74 10.01
CA THR A 219 -2.07 12.55 9.16
C THR A 219 -2.81 12.87 7.87
N PHE A 220 -2.21 12.49 6.74
CA PHE A 220 -2.81 12.53 5.41
C PHE A 220 -3.07 11.11 4.94
N SER A 221 -4.32 10.80 4.59
CA SER A 221 -4.73 9.44 4.24
C SER A 221 -5.54 9.40 2.95
N LYS A 222 -5.35 8.35 2.16
CA LYS A 222 -6.18 8.06 0.99
C LYS A 222 -6.33 6.55 0.82
N SER A 223 -7.55 6.13 0.53
CA SER A 223 -7.86 4.77 0.08
C SER A 223 -8.56 4.85 -1.27
N VAL A 224 -8.18 3.99 -2.20
CA VAL A 224 -8.81 3.89 -3.52
C VAL A 224 -9.63 2.61 -3.55
N GLN A 225 -10.84 2.68 -4.12
CA GLN A 225 -11.67 1.51 -4.35
C GLN A 225 -10.99 0.53 -5.31
N SER A 226 -11.41 -0.73 -5.28
CA SER A 226 -10.78 -1.84 -6.02
C SER A 226 -10.49 -1.53 -7.48
N VAL A 227 -9.21 -1.55 -7.85
CA VAL A 227 -8.71 -1.38 -9.20
C VAL A 227 -8.46 -2.74 -9.83
N THR A 228 -9.14 -3.07 -10.92
CA THR A 228 -8.87 -4.33 -11.65
C THR A 228 -7.65 -4.14 -12.53
N ALA A 229 -6.60 -4.94 -12.33
CA ALA A 229 -5.36 -4.87 -13.10
C ALA A 229 -5.18 -6.00 -14.10
N LEU A 230 -5.84 -7.14 -13.89
CA LEU A 230 -5.90 -8.21 -14.86
C LEU A 230 -7.31 -8.79 -14.86
N ASN A 231 -7.83 -9.04 -16.05
CA ASN A 231 -9.08 -9.75 -16.23
C ASN A 231 -8.91 -10.65 -17.45
N LEU A 232 -8.65 -11.93 -17.21
CA LEU A 232 -8.54 -12.95 -18.24
C LEU A 232 -9.83 -13.75 -18.25
N SER A 233 -10.32 -14.07 -19.44
CA SER A 233 -11.42 -15.02 -19.59
C SER A 233 -11.15 -15.99 -20.75
N LEU A 234 -11.63 -17.22 -20.58
CA LEU A 234 -11.48 -18.31 -21.53
C LEU A 234 -12.78 -19.09 -21.60
N SER A 235 -13.20 -19.48 -22.81
CA SER A 235 -14.35 -20.36 -23.01
C SER A 235 -13.88 -21.72 -23.50
N VAL A 236 -14.24 -22.79 -22.78
CA VAL A 236 -13.93 -24.17 -23.15
C VAL A 236 -15.21 -25.01 -23.05
N ASN A 237 -15.59 -25.67 -24.14
CA ASN A 237 -16.77 -26.54 -24.23
C ASN A 237 -18.07 -25.86 -23.73
N GLY A 238 -18.25 -24.56 -24.02
CA GLY A 238 -19.44 -23.79 -23.64
C GLY A 238 -19.43 -23.24 -22.21
N ASN A 239 -18.43 -23.59 -21.39
CA ASN A 239 -18.23 -23.01 -20.07
C ASN A 239 -17.25 -21.84 -20.16
N VAL A 240 -17.62 -20.71 -19.53
CA VAL A 240 -16.74 -19.53 -19.42
C VAL A 240 -16.03 -19.58 -18.08
N TYR A 241 -14.73 -19.33 -18.16
CA TYR A 241 -13.81 -19.30 -17.04
C TYR A 241 -13.19 -17.90 -17.02
N ALA A 242 -13.07 -17.24 -15.86
CA ALA A 242 -12.38 -15.97 -15.66
C ALA A 242 -11.39 -15.97 -14.47
N LEU A 243 -10.26 -15.30 -14.65
CA LEU A 243 -9.29 -14.91 -13.62
C LEU A 243 -9.30 -13.39 -13.51
N ARG A 244 -9.58 -12.86 -12.32
CA ARG A 244 -9.60 -11.43 -12.05
C ARG A 244 -8.61 -11.06 -10.97
N LEU A 245 -7.80 -10.05 -11.22
CA LEU A 245 -6.89 -9.43 -10.26
C LEU A 245 -7.34 -8.01 -9.95
N THR A 246 -7.61 -7.77 -8.67
CA THR A 246 -8.05 -6.49 -8.11
C THR A 246 -7.10 -6.03 -7.03
N TYR A 247 -6.84 -4.72 -7.00
CA TYR A 247 -5.99 -4.05 -6.01
C TYR A 247 -6.79 -3.04 -5.19
N ASP A 248 -6.61 -3.03 -3.87
CA ASP A 248 -7.18 -2.06 -2.94
C ASP A 248 -6.06 -1.21 -2.31
N PRO A 249 -5.48 -0.25 -3.04
CA PRO A 249 -4.36 0.51 -2.54
C PRO A 249 -4.80 1.60 -1.57
N SER A 250 -4.03 1.77 -0.50
CA SER A 250 -4.20 2.84 0.47
C SER A 250 -2.85 3.37 0.95
N ALA A 251 -2.86 4.59 1.46
CA ALA A 251 -1.70 5.19 2.05
C ALA A 251 -2.03 6.12 3.20
N GLU A 252 -1.07 6.23 4.12
CA GLU A 252 -1.06 7.14 5.24
C GLU A 252 0.32 7.80 5.37
N ILE A 253 0.34 9.12 5.52
CA ILE A 253 1.53 9.91 5.78
C ILE A 253 1.29 10.72 7.06
N SER A 254 2.03 10.38 8.11
CA SER A 254 1.94 11.00 9.42
C SER A 254 3.16 11.88 9.67
N VAL A 255 2.91 13.17 9.91
CA VAL A 255 3.94 14.19 10.15
C VAL A 255 3.76 14.85 11.52
N PRO A 256 4.85 15.07 12.28
CA PRO A 256 4.80 15.83 13.51
C PRO A 256 4.43 17.29 13.24
N GLY A 257 3.62 17.88 14.12
CA GLY A 257 3.14 19.26 14.03
C GLY A 257 1.82 19.40 13.27
N TYR A 258 1.28 20.61 13.30
CA TYR A 258 0.20 21.01 12.41
C TYR A 258 0.78 21.22 11.01
N ALA A 259 0.23 20.55 10.01
CA ALA A 259 0.74 20.61 8.65
C ALA A 259 -0.36 20.78 7.63
N ILE A 260 -0.10 21.49 6.54
CA ILE A 260 -1.04 21.69 5.42
C ILE A 260 -0.37 21.17 4.15
N ALA A 261 -1.14 20.57 3.25
CA ALA A 261 -0.62 20.11 1.97
C ALA A 261 -0.84 21.13 0.84
N GLN A 262 0.14 21.26 -0.04
CA GLN A 262 0.11 22.07 -1.26
C GLN A 262 0.59 21.17 -2.41
N GLY A 263 -0.33 20.66 -3.22
CA GLY A 263 0.02 19.66 -4.22
C GLY A 263 0.54 18.37 -3.57
N ASN A 264 1.78 17.99 -3.88
CA ASN A 264 2.48 16.84 -3.27
C ASN A 264 3.41 17.23 -2.10
N GLU A 265 3.40 18.49 -1.70
CA GLU A 265 4.23 18.99 -0.62
C GLU A 265 3.42 19.12 0.67
N ILE A 266 4.06 18.83 1.80
CA ILE A 266 3.52 19.05 3.14
C ILE A 266 4.32 20.16 3.79
N VAL A 267 3.65 21.24 4.15
CA VAL A 267 4.23 22.40 4.83
C VAL A 267 3.86 22.33 6.31
N ILE A 268 4.84 22.26 7.19
CA ILE A 268 4.62 22.35 8.63
C ILE A 268 4.38 23.81 9.00
N THR A 269 3.25 24.09 9.63
CA THR A 269 2.82 25.42 10.04
C THR A 269 2.42 25.43 11.51
N LYS A 270 2.15 26.62 12.06
CA LYS A 270 1.49 26.69 13.36
C LYS A 270 0.00 26.38 13.16
N PRO A 271 -0.65 25.66 14.10
CA PRO A 271 -2.10 25.54 14.05
C PRO A 271 -2.69 26.95 14.02
N GLN A 272 -3.59 27.21 13.06
CA GLN A 272 -4.39 28.43 13.14
C GLN A 272 -5.14 28.37 14.46
N SER A 273 -4.90 29.35 15.33
CA SER A 273 -5.67 29.55 16.54
C SER A 273 -7.14 29.48 16.13
N MET A 274 -7.89 28.49 16.61
CA MET A 274 -9.34 28.53 16.56
C MET A 274 -9.73 29.81 17.30
N ILE A 275 -10.04 30.87 16.54
CA ILE A 275 -10.67 32.14 16.92
C ILE A 275 -10.29 32.61 18.34
N ASP A 276 -9.48 33.67 18.42
CA ASP A 276 -9.25 34.47 19.62
C ASP A 276 -10.52 34.58 20.50
N LEU A 277 -10.60 33.74 21.54
CA LEU A 277 -11.58 33.90 22.61
C LEU A 277 -11.39 35.22 23.37
N ASP A 278 -10.28 35.93 23.14
CA ASP A 278 -10.04 37.27 23.67
C ASP A 278 -10.96 38.34 23.04
N LEU A 279 -11.43 38.14 21.81
CA LEU A 279 -12.38 39.09 21.20
C LEU A 279 -13.80 38.95 21.77
N SER A 280 -14.25 37.74 22.11
CA SER A 280 -15.57 37.53 22.72
C SER A 280 -15.61 37.93 24.20
N ALA A 281 -14.51 37.73 24.95
CA ALA A 281 -14.39 38.20 26.33
C ALA A 281 -14.39 39.75 26.41
N SER A 282 -13.69 40.42 25.48
CA SER A 282 -13.64 41.89 25.43
C SER A 282 -15.00 42.52 25.12
N ILE A 283 -15.75 41.94 24.18
CA ILE A 283 -17.11 42.42 23.83
C ILE A 283 -18.10 42.17 24.97
N ALA A 284 -18.02 41.01 25.64
CA ALA A 284 -18.87 40.70 26.79
C ALA A 284 -18.63 41.65 27.98
N ILE A 285 -17.37 41.97 28.29
CA ILE A 285 -17.01 42.93 29.34
C ILE A 285 -17.50 44.34 28.98
N ALA A 286 -17.31 44.78 27.73
CA ALA A 286 -17.78 46.08 27.28
C ALA A 286 -19.32 46.22 27.39
N LEU A 287 -20.08 45.18 27.02
CA LEU A 287 -21.54 45.19 27.15
C LEU A 287 -22.01 45.21 28.61
N VAL A 288 -21.32 44.49 29.50
CA VAL A 288 -21.61 44.53 30.95
C VAL A 288 -21.33 45.92 31.52
N LEU A 289 -20.22 46.55 31.14
CA LEU A 289 -19.88 47.91 31.60
C LEU A 289 -20.87 48.97 31.08
N ILE A 290 -21.31 48.86 29.82
CA ILE A 290 -22.36 49.73 29.27
C ILE A 290 -23.68 49.52 30.02
N GLY A 291 -24.05 48.26 30.27
CA GLY A 291 -25.27 47.91 31.03
C GLY A 291 -25.26 48.48 32.45
N ILE A 292 -24.14 48.33 33.18
CA ILE A 292 -23.96 48.90 34.53
C ILE A 292 -24.00 50.44 34.48
N GLY A 293 -23.32 51.05 33.52
CA GLY A 293 -23.33 52.52 33.33
C GLY A 293 -24.74 53.07 33.08
N ALA A 294 -25.50 52.42 32.20
CA ALA A 294 -26.89 52.79 31.91
C ALA A 294 -27.81 52.63 33.14
N LEU A 295 -27.65 51.54 33.89
CA LEU A 295 -28.41 51.29 35.14
C LEU A 295 -28.11 52.33 36.22
N LEU A 296 -26.84 52.71 36.40
CA LEU A 296 -26.45 53.74 37.36
C LEU A 296 -26.94 55.13 36.95
N TYR A 297 -26.92 55.46 35.65
CA TYR A 297 -27.46 56.72 35.15
C TYR A 297 -28.98 56.82 35.37
N LEU A 298 -29.73 55.76 35.03
CA LEU A 298 -31.18 55.71 35.24
C LEU A 298 -31.57 55.76 36.73
N ARG A 299 -30.75 55.20 37.62
CA ARG A 299 -30.96 55.32 39.08
C ARG A 299 -30.72 56.72 39.62
N ARG A 300 -29.94 57.55 38.94
CA ARG A 300 -29.62 58.93 39.36
C ARG A 300 -30.63 59.96 38.83
N MET A 301 -31.42 59.58 37.83
CA MET A 301 -32.51 60.39 37.25
C MET A 301 -33.88 60.16 37.89
N ARG A 302 -34.04 59.10 38.69
CA ARG A 302 -35.18 58.93 39.61
C ARG A 302 -34.84 59.56 40.95
#